data_AF-M2S9F8-F1
#
_entry.id   AF-M2S9F8-F1
#
_cell.length_a   1.000
_cell.length_b   1.000
_cell.length_c   1.000
_cell.angle_alpha   90.00
_cell.angle_beta   90.00
_cell.angle_gamma   90.00
#
_symmetry.space_group_name_H-M   'P 1'
#
loop_
_entity.id
_entity.type
_entity.pdbx_description
1 polymer ?
#
loop_
_entity_poly.entity_id
_entity_poly.type
_entity_poly.pdbx_seq_one_letter_code
_entity_poly.pdbx_strand_id
1 'polypeptide(L)'
;MMFPASRKPLRSAALIAAIIAFPVAAQETAPIPGDAEDWVVQQTEKAQAFAPALADLQAEAVERVSWSKTIEPCAAPPETLRLYGLQPATADRMVAQGIMDGRYRGGWTFYGETGCPETPVLRFLYVAEADGRHMMVVVNRGEVISTPSMMKETSALAGAEAYEAARRADPDCSVESVVMRRTEIAATDRNLSAPVGGARFAGGWSENWRFSACGEMVDVTVRFDTDGKGGTTARIAEVDVDA
;
A
#
# COMPACT_ATOMS: atom_id res chain seq x y z
N MET A 1 59.56 -14.51 -44.35
CA MET A 1 59.66 -15.22 -43.06
C MET A 1 58.41 -14.92 -42.27
N MET A 2 57.57 -15.94 -42.09
CA MET A 2 56.31 -15.93 -41.35
C MET A 2 56.58 -16.08 -39.84
N PHE A 3 55.86 -15.34 -39.01
CA PHE A 3 55.64 -15.67 -37.61
C PHE A 3 54.13 -15.67 -37.33
N PRO A 4 53.53 -16.78 -36.87
CA PRO A 4 52.14 -16.79 -36.44
C PRO A 4 52.05 -16.42 -34.95
N ALA A 5 51.21 -15.43 -34.64
CA ALA A 5 50.88 -15.06 -33.27
C ALA A 5 49.82 -16.01 -32.71
N SER A 6 50.21 -16.72 -31.65
CA SER A 6 49.37 -17.65 -30.87
C SER A 6 48.32 -16.89 -30.06
N ARG A 7 47.03 -17.17 -30.30
CA ARG A 7 45.91 -16.67 -29.49
C ARG A 7 45.60 -17.68 -28.39
N LYS A 8 45.72 -17.27 -27.12
CA LYS A 8 45.26 -18.05 -25.97
C LYS A 8 43.74 -17.90 -25.80
N PRO A 9 43.01 -18.97 -25.43
CA PRO A 9 41.58 -18.89 -25.16
C PRO A 9 41.35 -18.24 -23.79
N LEU A 10 40.56 -17.16 -23.75
CA LEU A 10 40.00 -16.63 -22.52
C LEU A 10 38.97 -17.64 -22.00
N ARG A 11 39.26 -18.24 -20.85
CA ARG A 11 38.31 -19.07 -20.10
C ARG A 11 37.33 -18.14 -19.38
N SER A 12 36.12 -18.02 -19.90
CA SER A 12 35.01 -17.35 -19.23
C SER A 12 34.62 -18.11 -17.96
N ALA A 13 35.00 -17.58 -16.80
CA ALA A 13 34.47 -18.03 -15.53
C ALA A 13 33.09 -17.38 -15.34
N ALA A 14 32.03 -18.19 -15.45
CA ALA A 14 30.68 -17.78 -15.09
C ALA A 14 30.62 -17.61 -13.57
N LEU A 15 30.63 -16.36 -13.12
CA LEU A 15 30.40 -15.99 -11.73
C LEU A 15 28.89 -16.02 -11.49
N ILE A 16 28.39 -17.14 -10.95
CA ILE A 16 27.01 -17.25 -10.46
C ILE A 16 26.91 -16.38 -9.20
N ALA A 17 26.41 -15.17 -9.35
CA ALA A 17 26.04 -14.30 -8.24
C ALA A 17 24.77 -14.87 -7.60
N ALA A 18 24.94 -15.61 -6.51
CA ALA A 18 23.84 -15.94 -5.61
C ALA A 18 23.41 -14.64 -4.90
N ILE A 19 22.38 -13.97 -5.44
CA ILE A 19 21.72 -12.85 -4.78
C ILE A 19 20.95 -13.47 -3.61
N ILE A 20 21.53 -13.37 -2.41
CA ILE A 20 20.82 -13.62 -1.15
C ILE A 20 19.75 -12.53 -1.08
N ALA A 21 18.50 -12.91 -1.31
CA ALA A 21 17.35 -12.05 -1.05
C ALA A 21 17.30 -11.80 0.47
N PHE A 22 17.96 -10.74 0.92
CA PHE A 22 17.77 -10.26 2.28
C PHE A 22 16.30 -9.85 2.39
N PRO A 23 15.54 -10.40 3.36
CA PRO A 23 14.19 -9.89 3.61
C PRO A 23 14.35 -8.42 3.95
N VAL A 24 13.78 -7.55 3.11
CA VAL A 24 13.60 -6.14 3.45
C VAL A 24 12.88 -6.15 4.80
N ALA A 25 13.46 -5.43 5.76
CA ALA A 25 13.13 -5.52 7.18
C ALA A 25 11.61 -5.56 7.40
N ALA A 26 11.18 -6.43 8.31
CA ALA A 26 9.81 -6.47 8.80
C ALA A 26 9.34 -5.04 9.12
N GLN A 27 8.12 -4.69 8.69
CA GLN A 27 7.55 -3.41 9.06
C GLN A 27 7.39 -3.44 10.57
N GLU A 28 8.25 -2.71 11.27
CA GLU A 28 8.15 -2.57 12.72
C GLU A 28 6.85 -1.85 13.01
N THR A 29 5.88 -2.60 13.50
CA THR A 29 4.72 -1.99 14.14
C THR A 29 5.20 -1.05 15.24
N ALA A 30 4.43 0.01 15.48
CA ALA A 30 4.68 0.82 16.66
C ALA A 30 4.77 -0.11 17.88
N PRO A 31 5.68 0.12 18.84
CA PRO A 31 5.82 -0.75 20.00
C PRO A 31 4.55 -0.69 20.84
N ILE A 32 3.59 -1.56 20.54
CA ILE A 32 2.31 -1.66 21.24
C ILE A 32 2.59 -2.35 22.59
N PRO A 33 2.14 -1.77 23.73
CA PRO A 33 2.37 -2.37 25.03
C PRO A 33 1.55 -3.66 25.21
N GLY A 34 2.22 -4.72 25.68
CA GLY A 34 1.55 -5.99 26.02
C GLY A 34 1.25 -6.84 24.78
N ASP A 35 0.08 -7.49 24.80
CA ASP A 35 -0.43 -8.22 23.63
C ASP A 35 -1.03 -7.22 22.62
N ALA A 36 -0.52 -7.25 21.38
CA ALA A 36 -0.87 -6.27 20.38
C ALA A 36 -2.33 -6.39 19.91
N GLU A 37 -2.86 -7.62 19.80
CA GLU A 37 -4.24 -7.85 19.37
C GLU A 37 -5.21 -7.35 20.44
N ASP A 38 -4.98 -7.73 21.71
CA ASP A 38 -5.78 -7.29 22.85
C ASP A 38 -5.78 -5.75 23.00
N TRP A 39 -4.61 -5.12 22.83
CA TRP A 39 -4.52 -3.66 22.89
C TRP A 39 -5.34 -3.01 21.78
N VAL A 40 -5.24 -3.51 20.54
CA VAL A 40 -5.99 -2.99 19.39
C VAL A 40 -7.49 -3.18 19.60
N VAL A 41 -7.94 -4.32 20.12
CA VAL A 41 -9.36 -4.55 20.46
C VAL A 41 -9.85 -3.49 21.45
N GLN A 42 -9.12 -3.29 22.55
CA GLN A 42 -9.48 -2.30 23.56
C GLN A 42 -9.52 -0.87 22.99
N GLN A 43 -8.58 -0.49 22.12
CA GLN A 43 -8.62 0.84 21.50
C GLN A 43 -9.76 0.97 20.49
N THR A 44 -10.09 -0.10 19.77
CA THR A 44 -11.22 -0.12 18.83
C THR A 44 -12.55 0.09 19.56
N GLU A 45 -12.75 -0.60 20.68
CA GLU A 45 -13.94 -0.43 21.52
C GLU A 45 -14.05 1.01 22.05
N LYS A 46 -12.95 1.59 22.55
CA LYS A 46 -12.92 2.99 23.00
C LYS A 46 -13.19 3.98 21.87
N ALA A 47 -12.64 3.71 20.68
CA ALA A 47 -12.78 4.55 19.50
C ALA A 47 -14.21 4.55 18.95
N GLN A 48 -14.99 3.48 19.17
CA GLN A 48 -16.32 3.30 18.58
C GLN A 48 -17.27 4.47 18.83
N ALA A 49 -17.19 5.13 19.99
CA ALA A 49 -18.00 6.30 20.32
C ALA A 49 -17.71 7.53 19.44
N PHE A 50 -16.60 7.52 18.70
CA PHE A 50 -16.15 8.59 17.81
C PHE A 50 -16.20 8.19 16.33
N ALA A 51 -16.76 7.03 16.00
CA ALA A 51 -16.88 6.57 14.63
C ALA A 51 -17.78 7.52 13.82
N PRO A 52 -17.35 7.97 12.63
CA PRO A 52 -18.16 8.85 11.81
C PRO A 52 -19.33 8.09 11.18
N ALA A 53 -20.44 8.78 10.94
CA ALA A 53 -21.46 8.27 10.02
C ALA A 53 -21.02 8.58 8.59
N LEU A 54 -21.03 7.58 7.69
CA LEU A 54 -20.60 7.78 6.30
C LEU A 54 -21.42 8.86 5.57
N ALA A 55 -22.71 9.00 5.89
CA ALA A 55 -23.56 10.04 5.32
C ALA A 55 -23.03 11.46 5.62
N ASP A 56 -22.45 11.66 6.80
CA ASP A 56 -21.92 12.96 7.23
C ASP A 56 -20.59 13.29 6.54
N LEU A 57 -19.87 12.27 6.04
CA LEU A 57 -18.58 12.44 5.35
C LEU A 57 -18.72 12.74 3.86
N GLN A 58 -19.94 12.66 3.30
CA GLN A 58 -20.17 12.67 1.85
C GLN A 58 -19.60 13.92 1.15
N ALA A 59 -19.90 15.10 1.68
CA ALA A 59 -19.47 16.37 1.09
C ALA A 59 -17.95 16.56 1.15
N GLU A 60 -17.36 16.28 2.31
CA GLU A 60 -15.91 16.37 2.47
C GLU A 60 -15.19 15.33 1.62
N ALA A 61 -15.73 14.12 1.45
CA ALA A 61 -15.11 13.08 0.63
C ALA A 61 -15.00 13.55 -0.83
N VAL A 62 -16.08 14.14 -1.38
CA VAL A 62 -16.06 14.76 -2.71
C VAL A 62 -15.01 15.87 -2.78
N GLU A 63 -14.95 16.74 -1.78
CA GLU A 63 -13.94 17.81 -1.70
C GLU A 63 -12.51 17.23 -1.72
N ARG A 64 -12.21 16.25 -0.87
CA ARG A 64 -10.87 15.61 -0.82
C ARG A 64 -10.49 14.97 -2.14
N VAL A 65 -11.45 14.36 -2.84
CA VAL A 65 -11.20 13.77 -4.15
C VAL A 65 -10.85 14.84 -5.18
N SER A 66 -11.54 15.98 -5.18
CA SER A 66 -11.29 17.07 -6.14
C SER A 66 -9.86 17.63 -6.08
N TRP A 67 -9.21 17.56 -4.91
CA TRP A 67 -7.82 17.98 -4.70
C TRP A 67 -6.80 16.85 -4.81
N SER A 68 -7.24 15.60 -4.99
CA SER A 68 -6.36 14.45 -4.98
C SER A 68 -5.76 14.19 -6.35
N LYS A 69 -4.43 14.04 -6.43
CA LYS A 69 -3.76 13.49 -7.62
C LYS A 69 -4.27 12.09 -7.99
N THR A 70 -4.93 11.40 -7.06
CA THR A 70 -5.57 10.12 -7.36
C THR A 70 -6.77 10.24 -8.32
N ILE A 71 -7.31 11.43 -8.61
CA ILE A 71 -8.40 11.56 -9.60
C ILE A 71 -7.96 12.17 -10.93
N GLU A 72 -6.68 12.55 -11.07
CA GLU A 72 -6.15 13.22 -12.27
C GLU A 72 -6.46 12.51 -13.61
N PRO A 73 -6.50 11.16 -13.72
CA PRO A 73 -6.87 10.49 -14.97
C PRO A 73 -8.35 10.62 -15.35
N CYS A 74 -9.23 11.02 -14.44
CA CYS A 74 -10.65 11.16 -14.71
C CYS A 74 -10.92 12.40 -15.55
N ALA A 75 -11.81 12.29 -16.54
CA ALA A 75 -12.19 13.43 -17.39
C ALA A 75 -12.79 14.61 -16.60
N ALA A 76 -13.44 14.32 -15.48
CA ALA A 76 -13.91 15.30 -14.51
C ALA A 76 -13.86 14.72 -13.09
N PRO A 77 -13.67 15.56 -12.05
CA PRO A 77 -13.84 15.11 -10.67
C PRO A 77 -15.28 14.62 -10.41
N PRO A 78 -15.47 13.58 -9.60
CA PRO A 78 -16.79 13.08 -9.26
C PRO A 78 -17.55 14.10 -8.41
N GLU A 79 -18.80 14.38 -8.80
CA GLU A 79 -19.70 15.27 -8.03
C GLU A 79 -20.34 14.54 -6.83
N THR A 80 -20.46 13.22 -6.92
CA THR A 80 -21.01 12.36 -5.86
C THR A 80 -20.16 11.10 -5.72
N LEU A 81 -20.07 10.57 -4.50
CA LEU A 81 -19.43 9.29 -4.23
C LEU A 81 -20.43 8.36 -3.56
N ARG A 82 -20.42 7.06 -3.86
CA ARG A 82 -21.13 6.09 -3.00
C ARG A 82 -20.17 5.62 -1.92
N LEU A 83 -20.31 6.11 -0.69
CA LEU A 83 -19.45 5.72 0.43
C LEU A 83 -19.90 4.40 1.08
N TYR A 84 -18.97 3.51 1.39
CA TYR A 84 -19.27 2.20 1.99
C TYR A 84 -18.07 1.62 2.77
N GLY A 85 -18.31 0.53 3.49
CA GLY A 85 -17.24 -0.30 4.06
C GLY A 85 -16.45 0.36 5.18
N LEU A 86 -17.10 1.13 6.06
CA LEU A 86 -16.45 1.73 7.22
C LEU A 86 -15.87 0.63 8.14
N GLN A 87 -14.56 0.68 8.34
CA GLN A 87 -13.80 -0.28 9.15
C GLN A 87 -12.82 0.46 10.07
N PRO A 88 -12.61 -0.02 11.31
CA PRO A 88 -11.61 0.58 12.19
C PRO A 88 -10.21 0.44 11.57
N ALA A 89 -9.36 1.41 11.87
CA ALA A 89 -7.96 1.48 11.46
C ALA A 89 -7.04 1.74 12.66
N THR A 90 -7.46 1.36 13.86
CA THR A 90 -6.70 1.51 15.12
C THR A 90 -5.40 0.72 15.15
N ALA A 91 -5.27 -0.31 14.31
CA ALA A 91 -4.04 -1.07 14.12
C ALA A 91 -3.11 -0.49 13.04
N ASP A 92 -3.54 0.54 12.29
CA ASP A 92 -2.64 1.27 11.40
C ASP A 92 -1.56 1.98 12.23
N ARG A 93 -0.27 1.85 11.84
CA ARG A 93 0.86 2.34 12.64
C ARG A 93 0.76 3.83 12.98
N MET A 94 0.35 4.66 12.02
CA MET A 94 0.18 6.10 12.25
C MET A 94 -0.96 6.38 13.24
N VAL A 95 -2.08 5.68 13.10
CA VAL A 95 -3.24 5.84 14.00
C VAL A 95 -2.90 5.34 15.40
N ALA A 96 -2.34 4.14 15.52
CA ALA A 96 -1.93 3.53 16.78
C ALA A 96 -0.95 4.44 17.54
N GLN A 97 0.08 4.96 16.86
CA GLN A 97 1.02 5.89 17.48
C GLN A 97 0.33 7.16 17.97
N GLY A 98 -0.56 7.75 17.17
CA GLY A 98 -1.26 8.96 17.62
C GLY A 98 -2.25 8.71 18.76
N ILE A 99 -2.83 7.50 18.89
CA ILE A 99 -3.60 7.11 20.08
C ILE A 99 -2.68 7.02 21.30
N MET A 100 -1.52 6.37 21.18
CA MET A 100 -0.54 6.26 22.28
C MET A 100 -0.02 7.63 22.72
N ASP A 101 0.15 8.56 21.77
CA ASP A 101 0.55 9.94 22.04
C ASP A 101 -0.59 10.80 22.61
N GLY A 102 -1.81 10.27 22.73
CA GLY A 102 -3.00 11.02 23.16
C GLY A 102 -3.48 12.07 22.15
N ARG A 103 -3.01 12.00 20.89
CA ARG A 103 -3.37 12.93 19.81
C ARG A 103 -4.63 12.50 19.07
N TYR A 104 -4.91 11.21 19.00
CA TYR A 104 -6.07 10.65 18.28
C TYR A 104 -7.00 9.88 19.21
N ARG A 105 -8.30 9.88 18.88
CA ARG A 105 -9.32 9.05 19.54
C ARG A 105 -9.60 7.75 18.78
N GLY A 106 -9.25 7.69 17.50
CA GLY A 106 -9.49 6.56 16.63
C GLY A 106 -9.20 6.88 15.17
N GLY A 107 -9.23 5.85 14.33
CA GLY A 107 -9.13 5.98 12.89
C GLY A 107 -9.99 4.94 12.20
N TRP A 108 -10.44 5.25 10.99
CA TRP A 108 -11.28 4.39 10.17
C TRP A 108 -10.89 4.50 8.72
N THR A 109 -10.96 3.38 8.00
CA THR A 109 -10.93 3.39 6.54
C THR A 109 -12.31 3.10 5.98
N PHE A 110 -12.58 3.61 4.80
CA PHE A 110 -13.79 3.34 4.04
C PHE A 110 -13.50 3.55 2.55
N TYR A 111 -14.46 3.16 1.72
CA TYR A 111 -14.35 3.26 0.27
C TYR A 111 -15.39 4.23 -0.29
N GLY A 112 -15.07 4.81 -1.44
CA GLY A 112 -16.01 5.62 -2.24
C GLY A 112 -15.95 5.20 -3.70
N GLU A 113 -17.11 4.87 -4.28
CA GLU A 113 -17.22 4.68 -5.73
C GLU A 113 -17.37 6.03 -6.43
N THR A 114 -16.61 6.25 -7.51
CA THR A 114 -16.48 7.56 -8.15
C THR A 114 -17.27 7.72 -9.45
N GLY A 115 -17.69 6.61 -10.08
CA GLY A 115 -18.22 6.63 -11.44
C GLY A 115 -17.18 6.92 -12.54
N CYS A 116 -15.91 7.18 -12.19
CA CYS A 116 -14.80 7.33 -13.12
C CYS A 116 -14.21 5.95 -13.45
N PRO A 117 -14.25 5.48 -14.72
CA PRO A 117 -13.74 4.16 -15.11
C PRO A 117 -12.26 3.94 -14.78
N GLU A 118 -11.44 4.99 -14.85
CA GLU A 118 -10.01 4.95 -14.57
C GLU A 118 -9.72 4.85 -13.06
N THR A 119 -10.68 5.21 -12.21
CA THR A 119 -10.53 5.21 -10.75
C THR A 119 -11.86 4.83 -10.09
N PRO A 120 -12.36 3.60 -10.33
CA PRO A 120 -13.74 3.25 -9.98
C PRO A 120 -13.99 3.25 -8.47
N VAL A 121 -12.94 2.99 -7.69
CA VAL A 121 -12.97 2.93 -6.22
C VAL A 121 -11.80 3.73 -5.67
N LEU A 122 -12.08 4.53 -4.64
CA LEU A 122 -11.08 5.21 -3.82
C LEU A 122 -11.16 4.72 -2.39
N ARG A 123 -10.02 4.60 -1.72
CA ARG A 123 -9.95 4.35 -0.29
C ARG A 123 -9.62 5.63 0.47
N PHE A 124 -10.29 5.82 1.58
CA PHE A 124 -10.09 6.95 2.48
C PHE A 124 -9.55 6.46 3.83
N LEU A 125 -8.80 7.34 4.50
CA LEU A 125 -8.50 7.24 5.91
C LEU A 125 -9.07 8.48 6.60
N TYR A 126 -9.90 8.25 7.61
CA TYR A 126 -10.41 9.26 8.53
C TYR A 126 -9.78 9.04 9.91
N VAL A 127 -9.32 10.10 10.55
CA VAL A 127 -8.73 10.08 11.90
C VAL A 127 -9.44 11.11 12.76
N ALA A 128 -10.02 10.67 13.88
CA ALA A 128 -10.60 11.56 14.87
C ALA A 128 -9.49 12.05 15.82
N GLU A 129 -9.29 13.35 15.91
CA GLU A 129 -8.30 13.96 16.80
C GLU A 129 -8.87 14.13 18.22
N ALA A 130 -7.97 14.22 19.21
CA ALA A 130 -8.33 14.32 20.63
C ALA A 130 -9.10 15.61 20.96
N ASP A 131 -8.84 16.68 20.21
CA ASP A 131 -9.44 18.01 20.37
C ASP A 131 -10.82 18.16 19.69
N GLY A 132 -11.33 17.09 19.06
CA GLY A 132 -12.63 17.07 18.39
C GLY A 132 -12.57 17.45 16.90
N ARG A 133 -11.39 17.78 16.36
CA ARG A 133 -11.18 17.89 14.90
C ARG A 133 -11.00 16.50 14.28
N HIS A 134 -10.91 16.46 12.97
CA HIS A 134 -10.56 15.24 12.23
C HIS A 134 -9.70 15.55 11.01
N MET A 135 -9.00 14.50 10.55
CA MET A 135 -8.27 14.48 9.30
C MET A 135 -8.91 13.45 8.38
N MET A 136 -9.07 13.78 7.11
CA MET A 136 -9.46 12.83 6.08
C MET A 136 -8.53 12.93 4.87
N VAL A 137 -8.04 11.78 4.40
CA VAL A 137 -7.14 11.69 3.25
C VAL A 137 -7.58 10.59 2.29
N VAL A 138 -7.38 10.81 1.00
CA VAL A 138 -7.47 9.76 -0.02
C VAL A 138 -6.17 8.97 0.02
N VAL A 139 -6.25 7.67 0.25
CA VAL A 139 -5.09 6.78 0.46
C VAL A 139 -4.61 6.20 -0.85
N ASN A 140 -5.50 5.54 -1.58
CA ASN A 140 -5.16 4.84 -2.82
C ASN A 140 -6.41 4.67 -3.72
N ARG A 141 -6.16 4.13 -4.92
CA ARG A 141 -7.19 3.77 -5.91
C ARG A 141 -7.34 2.26 -5.92
N GLY A 142 -8.55 1.76 -5.67
CA GLY A 142 -8.87 0.34 -5.60
C GLY A 142 -8.84 -0.24 -4.19
N GLU A 143 -9.10 -1.54 -4.11
CA GLU A 143 -9.28 -2.27 -2.85
C GLU A 143 -7.98 -2.98 -2.43
N VAL A 144 -7.69 -2.95 -1.14
CA VAL A 144 -6.49 -3.55 -0.53
C VAL A 144 -6.79 -4.04 0.88
N ILE A 145 -5.95 -4.94 1.39
CA ILE A 145 -5.96 -5.39 2.79
C ILE A 145 -4.90 -4.64 3.60
N SER A 146 -3.77 -4.28 2.98
CA SER A 146 -2.67 -3.54 3.58
C SER A 146 -3.17 -2.24 4.21
N THR A 147 -2.66 -1.87 5.39
CA THR A 147 -3.05 -0.60 6.04
C THR A 147 -2.40 0.59 5.31
N PRO A 148 -2.93 1.81 5.44
CA PRO A 148 -2.32 3.00 4.85
C PRO A 148 -0.82 3.17 5.17
N SER A 149 -0.41 2.85 6.39
CA SER A 149 1.01 2.86 6.80
C SER A 149 1.83 1.78 6.08
N MET A 150 1.31 0.55 5.97
CA MET A 150 1.97 -0.53 5.21
C MET A 150 2.15 -0.15 3.74
N MET A 151 1.12 0.45 3.13
CA MET A 151 1.19 0.94 1.75
C MET A 151 2.26 2.01 1.60
N LYS A 152 2.27 3.01 2.49
CA LYS A 152 3.26 4.10 2.44
C LYS A 152 4.68 3.57 2.47
N GLU A 153 4.96 2.59 3.32
CA GLU A 153 6.30 2.02 3.48
C GLU A 153 6.70 1.14 2.29
N THR A 154 5.81 0.26 1.84
CA THR A 154 6.13 -0.68 0.76
C THR A 154 6.09 -0.04 -0.62
N SER A 155 5.30 1.04 -0.81
CA SER A 155 5.15 1.69 -2.11
C SER A 155 6.46 2.25 -2.67
N ALA A 156 7.40 2.67 -1.82
CA ALA A 156 8.71 3.12 -2.27
C ALA A 156 9.52 1.97 -2.89
N LEU A 157 9.51 0.79 -2.25
CA LEU A 157 10.17 -0.40 -2.77
C LEU A 157 9.49 -0.89 -4.05
N ALA A 158 8.16 -1.02 -4.05
CA ALA A 158 7.39 -1.46 -5.21
C ALA A 158 7.56 -0.49 -6.39
N GLY A 159 7.56 0.82 -6.14
CA GLY A 159 7.81 1.83 -7.16
C GLY A 159 9.22 1.78 -7.74
N ALA A 160 10.23 1.47 -6.93
CA ALA A 160 11.60 1.27 -7.41
C ALA A 160 11.69 0.04 -8.34
N GLU A 161 11.08 -1.08 -7.96
CA GLU A 161 11.02 -2.26 -8.83
C GLU A 161 10.24 -2.01 -10.12
N ALA A 162 9.13 -1.27 -10.04
CA ALA A 162 8.37 -0.87 -11.22
C ALA A 162 9.22 -0.03 -12.20
N TYR A 163 9.97 0.93 -11.67
CA TYR A 163 10.89 1.75 -12.45
C TYR A 163 11.99 0.92 -13.11
N GLU A 164 12.62 0.02 -12.36
CA GLU A 164 13.68 -0.84 -12.89
C GLU A 164 13.16 -1.82 -13.94
N ALA A 165 11.92 -2.29 -13.82
CA ALA A 165 11.26 -3.10 -14.85
C ALA A 165 10.95 -2.29 -16.11
N ALA A 166 10.35 -1.09 -15.96
CA ALA A 166 10.07 -0.20 -17.09
C ALA A 166 11.34 0.18 -17.85
N ARG A 167 12.43 0.52 -17.16
CA ARG A 167 13.72 0.84 -17.79
C ARG A 167 14.36 -0.33 -18.53
N ARG A 168 14.08 -1.58 -18.10
CA ARG A 168 14.54 -2.78 -18.84
C ARG A 168 13.75 -2.98 -20.13
N ALA A 169 12.47 -2.62 -20.13
CA ALA A 169 11.61 -2.67 -21.32
C ALA A 169 11.93 -1.53 -22.30
N ASP A 170 12.14 -0.31 -21.79
CA ASP A 170 12.55 0.87 -22.55
C ASP A 170 13.86 1.48 -21.97
N PRO A 171 15.02 1.15 -22.55
CA PRO A 171 16.31 1.69 -22.11
C PRO A 171 16.49 3.20 -22.32
N ASP A 172 15.74 3.81 -23.24
CA ASP A 172 15.78 5.25 -23.51
C ASP A 172 14.90 6.03 -22.51
N CYS A 173 14.27 5.34 -21.58
CA CYS A 173 13.45 5.93 -20.55
C CYS A 173 14.24 6.93 -19.68
N SER A 174 13.79 8.19 -19.70
CA SER A 174 14.20 9.23 -18.76
C SER A 174 13.00 9.58 -17.87
N VAL A 175 13.10 9.30 -16.56
CA VAL A 175 11.94 9.41 -15.68
C VAL A 175 11.88 10.74 -14.95
N GLU A 176 10.69 11.34 -15.02
CA GLU A 176 10.30 12.47 -14.18
C GLU A 176 9.50 12.02 -12.94
N SER A 177 8.74 10.92 -13.00
CA SER A 177 8.06 10.33 -11.83
C SER A 177 7.60 8.88 -12.01
N VAL A 178 7.46 8.16 -10.88
CA VAL A 178 6.79 6.85 -10.78
C VAL A 178 5.51 7.05 -9.99
N VAL A 179 4.37 6.63 -10.54
CA VAL A 179 3.05 6.88 -9.94
C VAL A 179 2.27 5.59 -9.81
N MET A 180 1.83 5.26 -8.58
CA MET A 180 0.87 4.18 -8.35
C MET A 180 -0.50 4.56 -8.93
N ARG A 181 -1.01 3.74 -9.85
CA ARG A 181 -2.24 4.00 -10.61
C ARG A 181 -3.44 3.22 -10.11
N ARG A 182 -3.25 2.01 -9.59
CA ARG A 182 -4.33 1.16 -9.07
C ARG A 182 -3.75 0.09 -8.15
N THR A 183 -4.55 -0.36 -7.21
CA THR A 183 -4.27 -1.53 -6.38
C THR A 183 -5.46 -2.47 -6.37
N GLU A 184 -5.20 -3.76 -6.27
CA GLU A 184 -6.24 -4.78 -6.10
C GLU A 184 -5.72 -5.96 -5.29
N ILE A 185 -6.64 -6.67 -4.63
CA ILE A 185 -6.31 -7.90 -3.91
C ILE A 185 -6.11 -9.00 -4.95
N ALA A 186 -4.90 -9.58 -4.98
CA ALA A 186 -4.56 -10.65 -5.91
C ALA A 186 -4.88 -12.03 -5.34
N ALA A 187 -4.47 -12.30 -4.10
CA ALA A 187 -4.75 -13.57 -3.42
C ALA A 187 -4.75 -13.42 -1.90
N THR A 188 -5.42 -14.35 -1.22
CA THR A 188 -5.40 -14.48 0.25
C THR A 188 -5.08 -15.90 0.64
N ASP A 189 -4.28 -16.08 1.69
CA ASP A 189 -4.04 -17.40 2.23
C ASP A 189 -5.28 -17.95 2.94
N ARG A 190 -5.38 -19.27 3.02
CA ARG A 190 -6.48 -19.96 3.72
C ARG A 190 -6.52 -19.68 5.22
N ASN A 191 -5.37 -19.34 5.82
CA ASN A 191 -5.23 -19.06 7.24
C ASN A 191 -5.22 -17.55 7.55
N LEU A 192 -5.61 -16.69 6.60
CA LEU A 192 -5.72 -15.26 6.84
C LEU A 192 -6.79 -14.99 7.92
N SER A 193 -6.38 -14.38 9.04
CA SER A 193 -7.28 -14.07 10.17
C SER A 193 -8.35 -13.07 9.77
N ALA A 194 -9.41 -12.91 10.58
CA ALA A 194 -10.30 -11.75 10.48
C ALA A 194 -9.54 -10.43 10.72
N PRO A 195 -10.05 -9.27 10.25
CA PRO A 195 -9.40 -8.00 10.54
C PRO A 195 -9.68 -7.57 11.98
N VAL A 196 -8.65 -7.16 12.72
CA VAL A 196 -8.74 -6.61 14.07
C VAL A 196 -8.16 -5.20 14.03
N GLY A 197 -9.00 -4.19 14.30
CA GLY A 197 -8.61 -2.78 14.16
C GLY A 197 -8.09 -2.39 12.77
N GLY A 198 -8.46 -3.15 11.73
CA GLY A 198 -8.03 -2.93 10.34
C GLY A 198 -6.77 -3.69 9.91
N ALA A 199 -6.09 -4.39 10.82
CA ALA A 199 -4.95 -5.24 10.50
C ALA A 199 -5.30 -6.73 10.54
N ARG A 200 -4.43 -7.57 9.97
CA ARG A 200 -4.50 -9.03 10.05
C ARG A 200 -3.37 -9.50 10.95
N PHE A 201 -3.67 -10.39 11.90
CA PHE A 201 -2.70 -10.89 12.87
C PHE A 201 -2.24 -12.33 12.55
N ALA A 202 -2.91 -13.05 11.63
CA ALA A 202 -2.43 -14.35 11.15
C ALA A 202 -2.61 -14.50 9.63
N GLY A 203 -1.77 -15.35 9.04
CA GLY A 203 -1.77 -15.68 7.60
C GLY A 203 -1.03 -14.65 6.75
N GLY A 204 -1.38 -14.59 5.46
CA GLY A 204 -0.83 -13.63 4.53
C GLY A 204 -1.72 -13.42 3.31
N TRP A 205 -1.38 -12.42 2.50
CA TRP A 205 -2.11 -12.07 1.28
C TRP A 205 -1.18 -11.43 0.27
N SER A 206 -1.61 -11.30 -0.98
CA SER A 206 -0.92 -10.52 -2.00
C SER A 206 -1.84 -9.51 -2.64
N GLU A 207 -1.25 -8.41 -3.08
CA GLU A 207 -1.92 -7.32 -3.77
C GLU A 207 -1.16 -7.01 -5.05
N ASN A 208 -1.88 -6.79 -6.14
CA ASN A 208 -1.29 -6.27 -7.37
C ASN A 208 -1.37 -4.75 -7.32
N TRP A 209 -0.21 -4.10 -7.37
CA TRP A 209 -0.07 -2.65 -7.40
C TRP A 209 0.44 -2.23 -8.77
N ARG A 210 -0.44 -1.59 -9.54
CA ARG A 210 -0.16 -1.09 -10.87
C ARG A 210 0.49 0.28 -10.79
N PHE A 211 1.65 0.43 -11.39
CA PHE A 211 2.41 1.67 -11.50
C PHE A 211 2.48 2.13 -12.95
N SER A 212 2.65 3.44 -13.12
CA SER A 212 3.07 4.05 -14.38
C SER A 212 4.46 4.62 -14.19
N ALA A 213 5.39 4.17 -15.03
CA ALA A 213 6.78 4.62 -15.08
C ALA A 213 7.24 4.54 -16.54
N CYS A 214 7.95 5.56 -17.04
CA CYS A 214 8.40 5.58 -18.45
C CYS A 214 7.28 5.57 -19.51
N GLY A 215 6.03 5.92 -19.15
CA GLY A 215 4.87 5.68 -20.03
C GLY A 215 4.41 4.23 -20.07
N GLU A 216 5.20 3.30 -19.52
CA GLU A 216 4.84 1.90 -19.34
C GLU A 216 3.95 1.71 -18.12
N MET A 217 3.13 0.67 -18.20
CA MET A 217 2.31 0.17 -17.11
C MET A 217 2.95 -1.08 -16.54
N VAL A 218 3.28 -1.04 -15.25
CA VAL A 218 3.98 -2.13 -14.57
C VAL A 218 3.15 -2.59 -13.40
N ASP A 219 2.82 -3.87 -13.39
CA ASP A 219 2.14 -4.54 -12.29
C ASP A 219 3.16 -5.13 -11.34
N VAL A 220 3.06 -4.74 -10.07
CA VAL A 220 3.95 -5.21 -9.00
C VAL A 220 3.11 -5.97 -8.00
N THR A 221 3.25 -7.29 -7.97
CA THR A 221 2.61 -8.12 -6.96
C THR A 221 3.41 -8.05 -5.67
N VAL A 222 2.79 -7.46 -4.65
CA VAL A 222 3.34 -7.36 -3.30
C VAL A 222 2.74 -8.46 -2.44
N ARG A 223 3.59 -9.24 -1.78
CA ARG A 223 3.19 -10.22 -0.77
C ARG A 223 3.36 -9.63 0.62
N PHE A 224 2.35 -9.86 1.46
CA PHE A 224 2.37 -9.57 2.88
C PHE A 224 2.23 -10.85 3.71
N ASP A 225 3.05 -10.98 4.74
CA ASP A 225 3.04 -12.10 5.69
C ASP A 225 3.05 -11.56 7.12
N THR A 226 2.04 -11.92 7.90
CA THR A 226 1.90 -11.52 9.31
C THR A 226 2.78 -12.40 10.22
N ASP A 227 3.25 -11.87 11.34
CA ASP A 227 4.11 -12.60 12.28
C ASP A 227 3.39 -13.14 13.53
N GLY A 228 2.06 -12.94 13.63
CA GLY A 228 1.29 -13.33 14.83
C GLY A 228 1.34 -12.32 15.98
N LYS A 229 2.17 -11.27 15.89
CA LYS A 229 2.49 -10.34 16.99
C LYS A 229 2.19 -8.89 16.62
N GLY A 230 1.39 -8.70 15.57
CA GLY A 230 1.06 -7.40 15.00
C GLY A 230 2.02 -6.97 13.89
N GLY A 231 3.20 -7.57 13.75
CA GLY A 231 4.13 -7.29 12.66
C GLY A 231 3.63 -7.84 11.33
N THR A 232 3.94 -7.13 10.25
CA THR A 232 3.75 -7.62 8.88
C THR A 232 5.03 -7.39 8.09
N THR A 233 5.48 -8.42 7.40
CA THR A 233 6.56 -8.31 6.42
C THR A 233 5.96 -8.10 5.05
N ALA A 234 6.61 -7.29 4.22
CA ALA A 234 6.21 -7.07 2.84
C ALA A 234 7.39 -7.35 1.91
N ARG A 235 7.12 -8.01 0.78
CA ARG A 235 8.13 -8.29 -0.24
C ARG A 235 7.52 -8.24 -1.63
N ILE A 236 8.34 -7.91 -2.61
CA ILE A 236 7.95 -7.98 -4.02
C ILE A 236 8.00 -9.44 -4.45
N ALA A 237 6.88 -9.96 -4.94
CA ALA A 237 6.74 -11.35 -5.35
C ALA A 237 6.95 -11.51 -6.86
N GLU A 238 6.42 -10.58 -7.64
CA GLU A 238 6.40 -10.61 -9.10
C GLU A 238 6.31 -9.19 -9.64
N VAL A 239 6.89 -8.96 -10.82
CA VAL A 239 6.88 -7.68 -11.52
C VAL A 239 6.71 -7.93 -13.01
N ASP A 240 5.61 -7.44 -13.57
CA ASP A 240 5.23 -7.64 -14.97
C ASP A 240 5.04 -6.31 -15.69
N VAL A 241 5.66 -6.18 -16.86
CA VAL A 241 5.45 -5.04 -17.78
C VAL A 241 4.41 -5.49 -18.81
N ASP A 242 3.43 -4.63 -19.12
CA ASP A 242 2.37 -4.87 -20.12
C ASP A 242 1.29 -5.91 -19.74
N ALA A 243 0.78 -5.83 -18.50
CA ALA A 243 -0.40 -6.61 -18.04
C ALA A 243 -1.76 -5.99 -18.40
#